data_AF-A0AAN1D664-F1
#
_entry.id   AF-A0AAN1D664-F1
#
_cell.length_a   1.000
_cell.length_b   1.000
_cell.length_c   1.000
_cell.angle_alpha   90.00
_cell.angle_beta   90.00
_cell.angle_gamma   90.00
#
_symmetry.space_group_name_H-M   'P 1'
#
loop_
_entity.id
_entity.type
_entity.pdbx_description
1 polymer ?
#
loop_
_entity_poly.entity_id
_entity_poly.type
_entity_poly.pdbx_seq_one_letter_code
_entity_poly.pdbx_strand_id
1 'polypeptide(L)'
;MYPFFSSYNVMYRQSKKLLNDIERAINGEYSAIQCYANLANLALTEKERKQILEIRQDEMRHFQQFARIYASLTGRQPQPKMMEACPDAYLEGLEFALQDEQKTVDFYLDIAAETSNQYIKEAFRRAAADEQNHAVWFLYFFAKQKQR
;
A
#
# COMPACT_ATOMS: atom_id res chain seq x y z
N MET A 1 -7.39 44.78 6.06
CA MET A 1 -7.64 43.87 7.20
C MET A 1 -7.28 42.47 6.72
N TYR A 2 -6.20 41.90 7.25
CA TYR A 2 -5.45 40.81 6.61
C TYR A 2 -6.14 39.42 6.73
N PRO A 3 -6.10 38.57 5.68
CA PRO A 3 -6.69 37.22 5.68
C PRO A 3 -5.73 36.14 6.24
N PHE A 4 -4.82 36.50 7.17
CA PHE A 4 -3.76 35.60 7.63
C PHE A 4 -4.23 34.39 8.46
N PHE A 5 -5.45 34.38 8.98
CA PHE A 5 -5.99 33.27 9.77
C PHE A 5 -6.48 32.08 8.92
N SER A 6 -6.70 32.27 7.61
CA SER A 6 -7.25 31.22 6.74
C SER A 6 -6.20 30.22 6.26
N SER A 7 -4.96 30.66 6.00
CA SER A 7 -3.90 29.80 5.43
C SER A 7 -3.32 28.81 6.44
N TYR A 8 -3.15 29.23 7.70
CA TYR A 8 -2.65 28.37 8.78
C TYR A 8 -3.58 27.18 9.07
N ASN A 9 -4.90 27.42 9.10
CA ASN A 9 -5.89 26.36 9.32
C ASN A 9 -5.94 25.35 8.16
N VAL A 10 -5.75 25.82 6.92
CA VAL A 10 -5.67 24.94 5.74
C VAL A 10 -4.39 24.11 5.76
N MET A 11 -3.23 24.72 6.06
CA MET A 11 -1.96 23.98 6.18
C MET A 11 -2.00 22.93 7.29
N TYR A 12 -2.54 23.27 8.46
CA TYR A 12 -2.65 22.34 9.59
C TYR A 12 -3.64 21.20 9.33
N ARG A 13 -4.76 21.49 8.64
CA ARG A 13 -5.72 20.46 8.22
C ARG A 13 -5.13 19.51 7.18
N GLN A 14 -4.40 20.05 6.19
CA GLN A 14 -3.68 19.26 5.19
C GLN A 14 -2.59 18.39 5.82
N SER A 15 -1.83 18.91 6.80
CA SER A 15 -0.80 18.12 7.49
C SER A 15 -1.42 16.97 8.30
N LYS A 16 -2.57 17.18 8.94
CA LYS A 16 -3.26 16.12 9.69
C LYS A 16 -3.83 15.03 8.79
N LYS A 17 -4.43 15.39 7.64
CA LYS A 17 -4.93 14.42 6.66
C LYS A 17 -3.79 13.56 6.12
N LEU A 18 -2.71 14.19 5.64
CA LEU A 18 -1.53 13.50 5.12
C LEU A 18 -0.95 12.50 6.13
N LEU A 19 -0.84 12.90 7.40
CA LEU A 19 -0.36 12.00 8.46
C LEU A 19 -1.25 10.78 8.65
N ASN A 20 -2.57 10.97 8.68
CA ASN A 20 -3.51 9.86 8.80
C ASN A 20 -3.46 8.92 7.59
N ASP A 21 -3.31 9.47 6.39
CA ASP A 21 -3.23 8.67 5.18
C ASP A 21 -1.93 7.88 5.09
N ILE A 22 -0.80 8.46 5.52
CA ILE A 22 0.47 7.72 5.65
C ILE A 22 0.35 6.61 6.70
N GLU A 23 -0.31 6.87 7.83
CA GLU A 23 -0.57 5.83 8.85
C GLU A 23 -1.43 4.69 8.30
N ARG A 24 -2.44 5.02 7.50
CA ARG A 24 -3.29 4.04 6.81
C ARG A 24 -2.49 3.25 5.77
N ALA A 25 -1.64 3.89 4.98
CA ALA A 25 -0.75 3.22 4.02
C ALA A 25 0.15 2.20 4.74
N ILE A 26 0.79 2.59 5.85
CA ILE A 26 1.62 1.69 6.67
C ILE A 26 0.84 0.46 7.14
N ASN A 27 -0.42 0.63 7.55
CA ASN A 27 -1.28 -0.47 7.98
C ASN A 27 -1.70 -1.38 6.81
N GLY A 28 -1.98 -0.79 5.64
CA GLY A 28 -2.26 -1.50 4.39
C GLY A 28 -1.11 -2.40 3.99
N GLU A 29 0.08 -1.82 3.83
CA GLU A 29 1.34 -2.53 3.56
C GLU A 29 1.61 -3.66 4.55
N TYR A 30 1.44 -3.38 5.84
CA TYR A 30 1.61 -4.40 6.87
C TYR A 30 0.65 -5.59 6.68
N SER A 31 -0.59 -5.32 6.30
CA SER A 31 -1.60 -6.35 6.04
C SER A 31 -1.28 -7.14 4.77
N ALA A 32 -0.87 -6.45 3.69
CA ALA A 32 -0.43 -7.06 2.43
C ALA A 32 0.76 -8.01 2.64
N ILE A 33 1.77 -7.60 3.42
CA ILE A 33 2.94 -8.44 3.75
C ILE A 33 2.53 -9.77 4.40
N GLN A 34 1.54 -9.77 5.29
CA GLN A 34 1.03 -10.98 5.92
C GLN A 34 0.19 -11.81 4.93
N CYS A 35 -0.69 -11.14 4.17
CA CYS A 35 -1.54 -11.80 3.17
C CYS A 35 -0.69 -12.53 2.12
N TYR A 36 0.35 -11.88 1.61
CA TYR A 36 1.17 -12.44 0.53
C TYR A 36 2.12 -13.53 1.03
N ALA A 37 2.44 -13.55 2.34
CA ALA A 37 3.07 -14.71 2.95
C ALA A 37 2.15 -15.94 2.90
N ASN A 38 0.87 -15.76 3.24
CA ASN A 38 -0.13 -16.83 3.21
C ASN A 38 -0.40 -17.29 1.77
N LEU A 39 -0.64 -16.35 0.84
CA LEU A 39 -0.86 -16.65 -0.57
C LEU A 39 0.31 -17.41 -1.22
N ALA A 40 1.55 -17.07 -0.85
CA ALA A 40 2.72 -17.80 -1.34
C ALA A 40 2.72 -19.27 -0.88
N ASN A 41 2.21 -19.56 0.32
CA ASN A 41 2.08 -20.95 0.82
C ASN A 41 0.96 -21.72 0.13
N LEU A 42 -0.08 -21.01 -0.33
CA LEU A 42 -1.23 -21.58 -1.04
C LEU A 42 -0.99 -21.72 -2.56
N ALA A 43 0.09 -21.14 -3.08
CA ALA A 43 0.39 -21.11 -4.50
C ALA A 43 0.53 -22.53 -5.10
N LEU A 44 -0.13 -22.76 -6.23
CA LEU A 44 -0.22 -24.09 -6.85
C LEU A 44 1.04 -24.47 -7.64
N THR A 45 1.91 -23.49 -7.93
CA THR A 45 3.16 -23.71 -8.66
C THR A 45 4.30 -22.92 -8.04
N GLU A 46 5.52 -23.44 -8.14
CA GLU A 46 6.73 -22.74 -7.69
C GLU A 46 6.95 -21.39 -8.41
N LYS A 47 6.49 -21.26 -9.66
CA LYS A 47 6.55 -19.99 -10.39
C LYS A 47 5.64 -18.93 -9.76
N GLU A 48 4.39 -19.29 -9.46
CA GLU A 48 3.43 -18.39 -8.79
C GLU A 48 3.94 -18.03 -7.40
N ARG A 49 4.41 -19.03 -6.64
CA ARG A 49 4.99 -18.83 -5.31
C ARG A 49 6.14 -17.82 -5.33
N LYS A 50 7.11 -17.98 -6.23
CA LYS A 50 8.25 -17.06 -6.35
C LYS A 50 7.81 -15.64 -6.66
N GLN A 51 6.89 -15.46 -7.61
CA GLN A 51 6.39 -14.13 -7.96
C GLN A 51 5.66 -13.46 -6.79
N ILE A 52 4.84 -14.21 -6.04
CA ILE A 52 4.14 -13.67 -4.87
C ILE A 52 5.14 -13.28 -3.76
N LEU A 53 6.22 -14.04 -3.59
CA LEU A 53 7.28 -13.69 -2.64
C LEU A 53 8.09 -12.46 -3.06
N GLU A 54 8.27 -12.25 -4.37
CA GLU A 54 8.86 -11.01 -4.89
C GLU A 54 7.95 -9.81 -4.61
N ILE A 55 6.65 -9.90 -4.93
CA ILE A 55 5.65 -8.87 -4.59
C ILE A 55 5.68 -8.55 -3.09
N ARG A 56 5.63 -9.58 -2.24
CA ARG A 56 5.74 -9.41 -0.78
C ARG A 56 7.01 -8.66 -0.36
N GLN A 57 8.13 -8.89 -1.04
CA GLN A 57 9.38 -8.20 -0.75
C GLN A 57 9.34 -6.72 -1.16
N ASP A 58 8.50 -6.36 -2.12
CA ASP A 58 8.24 -5.01 -2.57
C ASP A 58 7.38 -4.28 -1.53
N GLU A 59 6.30 -4.91 -1.04
CA GLU A 59 5.49 -4.39 0.10
C GLU A 59 6.34 -4.12 1.35
N MET A 60 7.28 -5.02 1.67
CA MET A 60 8.20 -4.81 2.78
C MET A 60 9.07 -3.56 2.61
N ARG A 61 9.43 -3.19 1.37
CA ARG A 61 10.18 -1.96 1.09
C ARG A 61 9.28 -0.74 1.19
N HIS A 62 8.06 -0.80 0.66
CA HIS A 62 7.06 0.27 0.79
C HIS A 62 6.74 0.57 2.25
N PHE A 63 6.42 -0.46 3.04
CA PHE A 63 6.22 -0.38 4.49
C PHE A 63 7.36 0.36 5.19
N GLN A 64 8.61 -0.06 4.95
CA GLN A 64 9.78 0.54 5.59
C GLN A 64 9.96 2.01 5.17
N GLN A 65 9.71 2.33 3.90
CA GLN A 65 9.81 3.68 3.40
C GLN A 65 8.74 4.59 4.02
N PHE A 66 7.48 4.15 4.07
CA PHE A 66 6.39 4.91 4.68
C PHE A 66 6.58 5.07 6.19
N ALA A 67 7.06 4.04 6.88
CA ALA A 67 7.39 4.12 8.30
C ALA A 67 8.48 5.18 8.58
N ARG A 68 9.51 5.27 7.74
CA ARG A 68 10.55 6.31 7.85
C ARG A 68 9.96 7.70 7.61
N ILE A 69 9.09 7.86 6.60
CA ILE A 69 8.38 9.11 6.34
C ILE A 69 7.55 9.52 7.56
N TYR A 70 6.72 8.61 8.09
CA TYR A 70 5.91 8.86 9.27
C TYR A 70 6.75 9.27 10.49
N ALA A 71 7.85 8.55 10.74
CA ALA A 71 8.76 8.86 11.84
C ALA A 71 9.40 10.24 11.67
N SER A 72 9.79 10.62 10.44
CA SER A 72 10.35 11.96 10.17
C SER A 72 9.34 13.09 10.39
N LEU A 73 8.05 12.83 10.17
CA LEU A 73 7.00 13.84 10.33
C LEU A 73 6.49 13.95 11.77
N THR A 74 6.51 12.84 12.52
CA THR A 74 5.87 12.76 13.84
C THR A 74 6.85 12.62 15.00
N GLY A 75 8.12 12.29 14.73
CA GLY A 75 9.13 11.97 15.74
C GLY A 75 8.93 10.62 16.44
N ARG A 76 7.94 9.81 16.03
CA ARG A 76 7.62 8.50 16.64
C ARG A 76 7.54 7.39 15.59
N GLN A 77 7.85 6.17 15.99
CA GLN A 77 7.65 5.00 15.12
C GLN A 77 6.14 4.70 14.98
N PRO A 78 5.68 4.27 13.81
CA PRO A 78 4.30 3.81 13.64
C PRO A 78 4.05 2.53 14.45
N GLN A 79 2.80 2.31 14.82
CA GLN A 79 2.33 1.07 15.45
C GLN A 79 1.39 0.38 14.47
N PRO A 80 1.93 -0.42 13.53
CA PRO A 80 1.13 -0.99 12.46
C PRO A 80 0.07 -1.95 13.01
N LYS A 81 -1.11 -1.93 12.40
CA LYS A 81 -2.25 -2.77 12.75
C LYS A 81 -2.75 -3.48 11.51
N MET A 82 -3.10 -4.76 11.67
CA MET A 82 -3.81 -5.48 10.62
C MET A 82 -5.19 -4.85 10.43
N MET A 83 -5.48 -4.42 9.19
CA MET A 83 -6.76 -3.80 8.84
C MET A 83 -7.76 -4.82 8.30
N GLU A 84 -7.29 -5.77 7.49
CA GLU A 84 -8.14 -6.76 6.84
C GLU A 84 -7.45 -8.13 6.85
N ALA A 85 -8.27 -9.18 6.96
CA ALA A 85 -7.79 -10.55 6.95
C ALA A 85 -7.74 -11.08 5.51
N CYS A 86 -6.61 -11.65 5.14
CA CYS A 86 -6.42 -12.33 3.86
C CYS A 86 -7.30 -13.61 3.82
N PRO A 87 -8.02 -13.89 2.72
CA PRO A 87 -8.74 -15.14 2.57
C PRO A 87 -7.82 -16.37 2.63
N ASP A 88 -8.31 -17.46 3.24
CA ASP A 88 -7.55 -18.72 3.38
C ASP A 88 -7.55 -19.60 2.12
N ALA A 89 -8.44 -19.32 1.17
CA ALA A 89 -8.56 -20.05 -0.07
C ALA A 89 -7.83 -19.30 -1.20
N TYR A 90 -7.08 -20.04 -2.03
CA TYR A 90 -6.13 -19.43 -2.96
C TYR A 90 -6.79 -18.51 -3.99
N LEU A 91 -7.93 -18.92 -4.57
CA LEU A 91 -8.61 -18.17 -5.62
C LEU A 91 -9.20 -16.86 -5.06
N GLU A 92 -9.83 -16.94 -3.90
CA GLU A 92 -10.39 -15.81 -3.16
C GLU A 92 -9.30 -14.85 -2.70
N GLY A 93 -8.15 -15.37 -2.26
CA GLY A 93 -7.01 -14.56 -1.88
C GLY A 93 -6.39 -13.83 -3.09
N LEU A 94 -6.32 -14.46 -4.27
CA LEU A 94 -5.88 -13.80 -5.49
C LEU A 94 -6.84 -12.68 -5.93
N GLU A 95 -8.15 -12.91 -5.83
CA GLU A 95 -9.15 -11.87 -6.13
C GLU A 95 -9.08 -10.71 -5.14
N PHE A 96 -8.93 -11.03 -3.85
CA PHE A 96 -8.73 -10.03 -2.79
C PHE A 96 -7.49 -9.19 -3.06
N ALA A 97 -6.33 -9.83 -3.28
CA ALA A 97 -5.07 -9.14 -3.55
C ALA A 97 -5.15 -8.24 -4.80
N LEU A 98 -5.75 -8.74 -5.88
CA LEU A 98 -6.01 -7.93 -7.08
C LEU A 98 -6.81 -6.65 -6.76
N GLN A 99 -7.90 -6.79 -6.01
CA GLN A 99 -8.77 -5.65 -5.69
C GLN A 99 -8.12 -4.69 -4.69
N ASP A 100 -7.36 -5.22 -3.74
CA ASP A 100 -6.60 -4.43 -2.77
C ASP A 100 -5.56 -3.58 -3.50
N GLU A 101 -4.72 -4.20 -4.32
CA GLU A 101 -3.69 -3.48 -5.08
C GLU A 101 -4.27 -2.39 -5.99
N GLN A 102 -5.37 -2.67 -6.71
CA GLN A 102 -6.02 -1.68 -7.54
C GLN A 102 -6.50 -0.45 -6.74
N LYS A 103 -7.04 -0.66 -5.53
CA LYS A 103 -7.45 0.45 -4.65
C LYS A 103 -6.24 1.18 -4.06
N THR A 104 -5.16 0.45 -3.78
CA THR A 104 -3.92 1.00 -3.23
C THR A 104 -3.24 1.94 -4.23
N VAL A 105 -3.27 1.62 -5.54
CA VAL A 105 -2.81 2.52 -6.61
C VAL A 105 -3.48 3.89 -6.50
N ASP A 106 -4.82 3.92 -6.50
CA ASP A 106 -5.59 5.17 -6.41
C ASP A 106 -5.24 5.93 -5.13
N PHE A 107 -5.20 5.22 -4.00
CA PHE A 107 -4.90 5.81 -2.69
C PHE A 107 -3.50 6.43 -2.63
N TYR A 108 -2.49 5.78 -3.19
CA TYR A 108 -1.12 6.30 -3.20
C TYR A 108 -0.95 7.48 -4.16
N LEU A 109 -1.66 7.47 -5.28
CA LEU A 109 -1.70 8.63 -6.18
C LEU A 109 -2.36 9.84 -5.51
N ASP A 110 -3.42 9.64 -4.73
CA ASP A 110 -4.06 10.70 -3.93
C ASP A 110 -3.11 11.31 -2.91
N ILE A 111 -2.40 10.48 -2.12
CA ILE A 111 -1.39 10.96 -1.16
C ILE A 111 -0.31 11.78 -1.88
N ALA A 112 0.15 11.29 -3.03
CA ALA A 112 1.17 11.97 -3.82
C ALA A 112 0.67 13.33 -4.38
N ALA A 113 -0.61 13.44 -4.72
CA ALA A 113 -1.21 14.67 -5.22
C ALA A 113 -1.37 15.74 -4.13
N GLU A 114 -1.63 15.31 -2.89
CA GLU A 114 -1.95 16.22 -1.77
C GLU A 114 -0.72 16.83 -1.08
N THR A 115 0.46 16.23 -1.22
CA THR A 115 1.68 16.71 -0.57
C THR A 115 2.51 17.64 -1.46
N SER A 116 3.08 18.69 -0.86
CA SER A 116 4.08 19.56 -1.49
C SER A 116 5.51 19.04 -1.30
N ASN A 117 5.72 18.07 -0.41
CA ASN A 117 7.03 17.47 -0.17
C ASN A 117 7.38 16.50 -1.32
N GLN A 118 8.40 16.84 -2.10
CA GLN A 118 8.80 16.06 -3.28
C GLN A 118 9.26 14.63 -2.93
N TYR A 119 9.92 14.44 -1.79
CA TYR A 119 10.35 13.11 -1.35
C TYR A 119 9.15 12.19 -1.08
N ILE A 120 8.14 12.70 -0.37
CA ILE A 120 6.91 11.94 -0.08
C ILE A 120 6.16 11.66 -1.39
N LYS A 121 6.01 12.68 -2.25
CA LYS A 121 5.35 12.55 -3.56
C LYS A 121 5.96 11.46 -4.42
N GLU A 122 7.28 11.43 -4.54
CA GLU A 122 7.98 10.42 -5.32
C GLU A 122 7.92 9.02 -4.71
N ALA A 123 7.97 8.92 -3.38
CA ALA A 123 7.83 7.64 -2.68
C ALA A 123 6.50 6.97 -3.02
N PHE A 124 5.39 7.70 -2.87
CA PHE A 124 4.06 7.17 -3.15
C PHE A 124 3.79 6.95 -4.64
N ARG A 125 4.35 7.78 -5.53
CA ARG A 125 4.24 7.53 -6.99
C ARG A 125 4.95 6.26 -7.44
N ARG A 126 6.12 5.96 -6.87
CA ARG A 126 6.84 4.72 -7.20
C ARG A 126 6.10 3.51 -6.65
N ALA A 127 5.66 3.55 -5.39
CA ALA A 127 4.85 2.48 -4.81
C ALA A 127 3.56 2.23 -5.63
N ALA A 128 2.84 3.28 -6.04
CA ALA A 128 1.66 3.13 -6.89
C ALA A 128 1.95 2.45 -8.25
N ALA A 129 3.14 2.67 -8.82
CA ALA A 129 3.53 1.99 -10.06
C ALA A 129 3.84 0.50 -9.83
N ASP A 130 4.45 0.18 -8.68
CA ASP A 130 4.71 -1.20 -8.27
C ASP A 130 3.38 -1.92 -7.96
N GLU A 131 2.45 -1.31 -7.23
CA GLU A 131 1.12 -1.87 -6.95
C GLU A 131 0.32 -2.15 -8.22
N GLN A 132 0.43 -1.28 -9.23
CA GLN A 132 -0.21 -1.53 -10.52
C GLN A 132 0.35 -2.78 -11.19
N ASN A 133 1.67 -3.03 -11.09
CA ASN A 133 2.28 -4.26 -11.60
C ASN A 133 1.85 -5.48 -10.76
N HIS A 134 1.75 -5.34 -9.44
CA HIS A 134 1.28 -6.39 -8.53
C HIS A 134 -0.16 -6.81 -8.87
N ALA A 135 -1.06 -5.85 -9.04
CA ALA A 135 -2.43 -6.08 -9.49
C ALA A 135 -2.48 -6.89 -10.79
N VAL A 136 -1.64 -6.55 -11.79
CA VAL A 136 -1.60 -7.28 -13.07
C VAL A 136 -1.15 -8.74 -12.88
N TRP A 137 -0.18 -9.00 -12.00
CA TRP A 137 0.23 -10.36 -11.67
C TRP A 137 -0.89 -11.16 -10.99
N PHE A 138 -1.56 -10.58 -9.99
CA PHE A 138 -2.67 -11.24 -9.31
C PHE A 138 -3.84 -11.50 -10.26
N LEU A 139 -4.15 -10.56 -11.16
CA LEU A 139 -5.14 -10.77 -12.24
C LEU A 139 -4.75 -11.95 -13.13
N TYR A 140 -3.50 -12.02 -13.56
CA TYR A 140 -3.01 -13.12 -14.39
C TYR A 140 -3.16 -14.47 -13.69
N PHE A 141 -2.79 -14.57 -12.40
CA PHE A 141 -2.95 -15.79 -11.63
C PHE A 141 -4.43 -16.16 -11.44
N PHE A 142 -5.28 -15.19 -11.09
CA PHE A 142 -6.71 -15.41 -10.92
C PHE A 142 -7.37 -15.92 -12.21
N ALA A 143 -7.10 -15.26 -13.34
CA ALA A 143 -7.62 -15.63 -14.65
C ALA A 143 -7.17 -17.04 -15.07
N LYS A 144 -5.91 -17.40 -14.78
CA LYS A 144 -5.36 -18.72 -15.07
C LYS A 144 -6.03 -19.83 -14.24
N GLN A 145 -6.42 -19.56 -13.00
CA GLN A 145 -7.15 -20.54 -12.17
C GLN A 145 -8.59 -20.75 -12.63
N LYS A 146 -9.29 -19.71 -13.10
CA LYS A 146 -10.67 -19.83 -13.64
C LYS A 146 -10.78 -20.66 -14.93
N GLN A 147 -9.66 -20.89 -15.62
CA GLN A 147 -9.60 -21.69 -16.85
C GLN A 147 -9.26 -23.17 -16.61
N ARG A 148 -8.98 -23.55 -15.35
CA ARG A 148 -8.73 -24.93 -14.94
C ARG A 148 -10.01 -25.60 -14.49
#